data_AF-A0A6G0HWG2-F1
#
_entry.id   AF-A0A6G0HWG2-F1
#
_cell.length_a   1.000
_cell.length_b   1.000
_cell.length_c   1.000
_cell.angle_alpha   90.00
_cell.angle_beta   90.00
_cell.angle_gamma   90.00
#
_symmetry.space_group_name_H-M   'P 1'
#
loop_
_entity.id
_entity.type
_entity.pdbx_description
1 polymer ?
#
loop_
_entity_poly.entity_id
_entity_poly.type
_entity_poly.pdbx_seq_one_letter_code
_entity_poly.pdbx_strand_id
1 'polypeptide(L)'
;MTLVMSELAKHQANLRGDMATLILDSITFLQFSVDALHKIRVHPLRGKHDKRSLVFADLTREEYLQVQQYMLKDKSLNISINQATTPSENFLFLIDLSLPKKVDVLAYLSETSPKPVREATAVVFHGSKGYIKEYVVGPLPNPTYIRDVTLEKYGITLPINARTVTIGEYNLLFKFLDAEVFSKLKKLMKESFDVDENKKLNPFEQMPRGLRSGDRKTWISFFRDVSGMYIHPVGFEVLVDHGSVDASQWKVEMLLYNGQYFNTVEELKQKYDAMSVKKIAYKKSPDYDSLKPKNKPLQIGPQLFYAEGKRYSVSNNHVLYLDWSFAFGLSSLTGMKGV
;
A
#
# COMPACT_ATOMS: atom_id res chain seq x y z
N MET A 1 72.08 17.40 1.39
CA MET A 1 70.87 17.27 0.54
C MET A 1 69.67 16.66 1.28
N THR A 2 69.87 15.86 2.34
CA THR A 2 68.78 15.15 3.05
C THR A 2 68.04 15.98 4.12
N LEU A 3 68.66 17.02 4.71
CA LEU A 3 67.97 17.87 5.71
C LEU A 3 66.95 18.84 5.09
N VAL A 4 67.29 19.47 3.96
CA VAL A 4 66.46 20.47 3.26
C VAL A 4 65.16 19.86 2.71
N MET A 5 65.20 18.60 2.28
CA MET A 5 64.01 17.89 1.79
C MET A 5 63.03 17.50 2.92
N SER A 6 63.52 17.34 4.16
CA SER A 6 62.66 16.99 5.31
C SER A 6 61.91 18.20 5.85
N GLU A 7 62.51 19.40 5.81
CA GLU A 7 61.85 20.65 6.19
C GLU A 7 60.84 21.09 5.14
N LEU A 8 61.12 20.93 3.84
CA LEU A 8 60.16 21.16 2.76
C LEU A 8 58.95 20.20 2.84
N ALA A 9 59.17 18.93 3.20
CA ALA A 9 58.08 17.97 3.38
C ALA A 9 57.22 18.27 4.63
N LYS A 10 57.82 18.72 5.74
CA LYS A 10 57.08 19.18 6.94
C LYS A 10 56.30 20.47 6.67
N HIS A 11 56.87 21.41 5.93
CA HIS A 11 56.19 22.65 5.55
C HIS A 11 55.03 22.39 4.58
N GLN A 12 55.21 21.48 3.60
CA GLN A 12 54.12 21.05 2.70
C GLN A 12 53.03 20.23 3.43
N ALA A 13 53.38 19.44 4.44
CA ALA A 13 52.41 18.69 5.25
C ALA A 13 51.58 19.63 6.15
N ASN A 14 52.19 20.63 6.77
CA ASN A 14 51.46 21.67 7.53
C ASN A 14 50.57 22.52 6.62
N LEU A 15 51.05 22.93 5.45
CA LEU A 15 50.25 23.67 4.47
C LEU A 15 49.07 22.85 3.94
N ARG A 16 49.22 21.52 3.79
CA ARG A 16 48.11 20.61 3.41
C ARG A 16 47.14 20.38 4.56
N GLY A 17 47.62 20.31 5.80
CA GLY A 17 46.78 20.25 7.01
C GLY A 17 45.92 21.49 7.15
N ASP A 18 46.54 22.68 7.06
CA ASP A 18 45.85 23.97 7.16
C ASP A 18 44.88 24.19 5.99
N MET A 19 45.23 23.81 4.76
CA MET A 19 44.29 23.85 3.62
C MET A 19 43.12 22.88 3.80
N ALA A 20 43.35 21.67 4.31
CA ALA A 20 42.28 20.72 4.55
C ALA A 20 41.32 21.20 5.65
N THR A 21 41.85 21.80 6.72
CA THR A 21 41.05 22.42 7.79
C THR A 21 40.32 23.66 7.30
N LEU A 22 40.95 24.53 6.51
CA LEU A 22 40.29 25.68 5.87
C LEU A 22 39.18 25.26 4.90
N ILE A 23 39.37 24.17 4.14
CA ILE A 23 38.35 23.62 3.24
C ILE A 23 37.21 22.99 4.05
N LEU A 24 37.50 22.22 5.11
CA LEU A 24 36.48 21.64 5.97
C LEU A 24 35.68 22.72 6.71
N ASP A 25 36.35 23.74 7.24
CA ASP A 25 35.72 24.88 7.89
C ASP A 25 34.92 25.70 6.89
N SER A 26 35.40 25.90 5.66
CA SER A 26 34.65 26.57 4.60
C SER A 26 33.41 25.79 4.18
N ILE A 27 33.49 24.46 4.04
CA ILE A 27 32.36 23.59 3.73
C ILE A 27 31.36 23.58 4.89
N THR A 28 31.84 23.52 6.12
CA THR A 28 31.01 23.54 7.34
C THR A 28 30.34 24.91 7.48
N PHE A 29 31.05 26.01 7.25
CA PHE A 29 30.52 27.38 7.28
C PHE A 29 29.55 27.64 6.12
N LEU A 30 29.81 27.09 4.93
CA LEU A 30 28.86 27.10 3.81
C LEU A 30 27.61 26.28 4.12
N GLN A 31 27.74 25.10 4.73
CA GLN A 31 26.61 24.27 5.14
C GLN A 31 25.77 24.96 6.24
N PHE A 32 26.42 25.53 7.26
CA PHE A 32 25.77 26.32 8.31
C PHE A 32 25.14 27.60 7.76
N SER A 33 25.76 28.27 6.80
CA SER A 33 25.24 29.48 6.15
C SER A 33 24.05 29.17 5.24
N VAL A 34 24.08 28.04 4.51
CA VAL A 34 22.95 27.56 3.71
C VAL A 34 21.79 27.11 4.59
N ASP A 35 22.06 26.45 5.72
CA ASP A 35 21.05 26.05 6.72
C ASP A 35 20.48 27.26 7.49
N ALA A 36 21.29 28.31 7.70
CA ALA A 36 20.85 29.58 8.28
C ALA A 36 20.04 30.42 7.29
N LEU A 37 20.42 30.47 6.01
CA LEU A 37 19.68 31.14 4.94
C LEU A 37 18.34 30.45 4.65
N HIS A 38 18.26 29.12 4.73
CA HIS A 38 16.99 28.38 4.62
C HIS A 38 16.02 28.63 5.79
N LYS A 39 16.50 29.18 6.91
CA LYS A 39 15.66 29.56 8.06
C LYS A 39 15.11 30.99 7.97
N ILE A 40 15.65 31.83 7.08
CA ILE A 40 15.16 33.20 6.91
C ILE A 40 13.93 33.16 6.00
N ARG A 41 12.76 33.13 6.62
CA ARG A 41 11.51 33.41 5.90
C ARG A 41 11.46 34.90 5.60
N VAL A 42 11.47 35.25 4.33
CA VAL A 42 11.28 36.64 3.89
C VAL A 42 9.88 37.14 4.26
N HIS A 43 8.89 36.25 4.28
CA HIS A 43 7.53 36.57 4.71
C HIS A 43 7.21 35.97 6.08
N PRO A 44 6.80 36.79 7.06
CA PRO A 44 6.31 36.27 8.33
C PRO A 44 5.01 35.49 8.11
N LEU A 45 4.78 34.48 8.95
CA LEU A 45 3.49 33.78 8.96
C LEU A 45 2.40 34.71 9.50
N ARG A 46 1.22 34.66 8.88
CA ARG A 46 0.02 35.36 9.34
C ARG A 46 -0.74 34.62 10.45
N GLY A 47 -0.25 33.45 10.86
CA GLY A 47 -0.88 32.62 11.88
C GLY A 47 0.14 31.88 12.74
N LYS A 48 -0.35 31.27 13.82
CA LYS A 48 0.43 30.40 14.71
C LYS A 48 -0.02 28.96 14.55
N HIS A 49 0.90 28.02 14.69
CA HIS A 49 0.54 26.61 14.69
C HIS A 49 -0.29 26.28 15.91
N ASP A 50 -1.37 25.51 15.70
CA ASP A 50 -2.32 25.14 16.73
C ASP A 50 -2.21 23.65 17.04
N LYS A 51 -1.79 23.32 18.27
CA LYS A 51 -1.67 21.93 18.72
C LYS A 51 -3.00 21.19 18.74
N ARG A 52 -4.14 21.91 18.72
CA ARG A 52 -5.46 21.30 18.65
C ARG A 52 -5.71 20.57 17.34
N SER A 53 -4.97 20.90 16.26
CA SER A 53 -5.00 20.16 14.99
C SER A 53 -4.73 18.66 15.14
N LEU A 54 -3.99 18.27 16.20
CA LEU A 54 -3.60 16.91 16.48
C LEU A 54 -4.78 16.00 16.82
N VAL A 55 -5.97 16.55 17.08
CA VAL A 55 -7.21 15.75 17.19
C VAL A 55 -7.53 15.02 15.88
N PHE A 56 -7.06 15.54 14.74
CA PHE A 56 -7.22 14.96 13.40
C PHE A 56 -5.99 14.18 12.91
N ALA A 57 -4.86 14.25 13.65
CA ALA A 57 -3.62 13.60 13.23
C ALA A 57 -3.81 12.09 13.24
N ASP A 58 -3.36 11.44 12.17
CA ASP A 58 -3.36 9.97 12.09
C ASP A 58 -2.52 9.35 13.21
N LEU A 59 -2.67 8.04 13.41
CA LEU A 59 -1.93 7.33 14.45
C LEU A 59 -0.43 7.45 14.21
N THR A 60 0.33 7.73 15.27
CA THR A 60 1.78 7.57 15.19
C THR A 60 2.13 6.09 15.12
N ARG A 61 3.38 5.78 14.75
CA ARG A 61 3.87 4.39 14.75
C ARG A 61 3.74 3.75 16.13
N GLU A 62 4.05 4.51 17.18
CA GLU A 62 3.98 4.06 18.57
C GLU A 62 2.53 3.76 18.98
N GLU A 63 1.60 4.65 18.64
CA GLU A 63 0.16 4.45 18.88
C GLU A 63 -0.36 3.22 18.15
N TYR A 64 0.00 3.04 16.87
CA TYR A 64 -0.35 1.86 16.09
C TYR A 64 0.13 0.56 16.78
N LEU A 65 1.40 0.53 17.21
CA LEU A 65 1.99 -0.63 17.87
C LEU A 65 1.35 -0.91 19.22
N GLN A 66 0.97 0.12 19.98
CA GLN A 66 0.26 -0.03 21.25
C GLN A 66 -1.11 -0.69 21.05
N VAL A 67 -1.88 -0.26 20.04
CA VAL A 67 -3.16 -0.89 19.66
C VAL A 67 -2.94 -2.34 19.26
N GLN A 68 -2.01 -2.59 18.33
CA GLN A 68 -1.73 -3.92 17.82
C GLN A 68 -1.34 -4.89 18.94
N GLN A 69 -0.42 -4.48 19.82
CA GLN A 69 0.03 -5.31 20.94
C GLN A 69 -1.06 -5.53 21.98
N TYR A 70 -1.88 -4.51 22.26
CA TYR A 70 -3.01 -4.63 23.18
C TYR A 70 -4.01 -5.68 22.68
N MET A 71 -4.39 -5.63 21.40
CA MET A 71 -5.30 -6.62 20.81
C MET A 71 -4.69 -8.02 20.77
N LEU A 72 -3.39 -8.17 20.46
CA LEU A 72 -2.71 -9.49 20.43
C LEU A 72 -2.60 -10.15 21.82
N LYS A 73 -2.64 -9.36 22.89
CA LYS A 73 -2.66 -9.89 24.27
C LYS A 73 -3.99 -10.52 24.62
N ASP A 74 -5.09 -10.06 24.03
CA ASP A 74 -6.40 -10.66 24.23
C ASP A 74 -6.51 -12.00 23.47
N LYS A 75 -6.31 -13.09 24.22
CA LYS A 75 -6.35 -14.46 23.69
C LYS A 75 -7.73 -14.87 23.20
N SER A 76 -8.80 -14.18 23.62
CA SER A 76 -10.15 -14.47 23.14
C SER A 76 -10.34 -14.12 21.65
N LEU A 77 -9.56 -13.17 21.13
CA LEU A 77 -9.60 -12.78 19.72
C LEU A 77 -8.89 -13.79 18.81
N ASN A 78 -7.87 -14.49 19.32
CA ASN A 78 -7.04 -15.45 18.58
C ASN A 78 -6.54 -14.92 17.23
N ILE A 79 -6.12 -13.65 17.18
CA ILE A 79 -5.76 -12.96 15.93
C ILE A 79 -4.29 -13.14 15.54
N SER A 80 -4.06 -13.22 14.24
CA SER A 80 -2.74 -13.13 13.60
C SER A 80 -2.52 -11.75 12.96
N ILE A 81 -1.26 -11.33 12.88
CA ILE A 81 -0.78 -10.15 12.12
C ILE A 81 0.07 -10.55 10.91
N ASN A 82 0.26 -11.85 10.68
CA ASN A 82 1.02 -12.35 9.54
C ASN A 82 0.23 -12.07 8.25
N GLN A 83 0.83 -11.39 7.28
CA GLN A 83 0.17 -11.08 6.01
C GLN A 83 -0.20 -12.35 5.22
N ALA A 84 0.49 -13.47 5.46
CA ALA A 84 0.18 -14.76 4.86
C ALA A 84 -0.90 -15.58 5.58
N THR A 85 -1.59 -14.99 6.59
CA THR A 85 -2.68 -15.66 7.32
C THR A 85 -3.77 -16.12 6.36
N THR A 86 -4.21 -17.37 6.51
CA THR A 86 -5.19 -17.99 5.61
C THR A 86 -6.61 -17.48 5.89
N PRO A 87 -7.55 -17.59 4.93
CA PRO A 87 -8.94 -17.20 5.12
C PRO A 87 -9.67 -17.92 6.27
N SER A 88 -9.19 -19.10 6.68
CA SER A 88 -9.76 -19.91 7.77
C SER A 88 -9.39 -19.40 9.17
N GLU A 89 -8.41 -18.51 9.26
CA GLU A 89 -7.86 -17.99 10.51
C GLU A 89 -8.38 -16.59 10.83
N ASN A 90 -8.15 -16.11 12.07
CA ASN A 90 -8.50 -14.74 12.43
C ASN A 90 -7.33 -13.79 12.12
N PHE A 91 -7.59 -12.69 11.42
CA PHE A 91 -6.58 -11.76 10.95
C PHE A 91 -6.91 -10.31 11.33
N LEU A 92 -5.94 -9.63 11.95
CA LEU A 92 -6.02 -8.19 12.20
C LEU A 92 -5.68 -7.44 10.91
N PHE A 93 -6.71 -7.03 10.18
CA PHE A 93 -6.60 -6.48 8.83
C PHE A 93 -6.17 -5.02 8.81
N LEU A 94 -6.79 -4.19 9.67
CA LEU A 94 -6.60 -2.75 9.67
C LEU A 94 -6.55 -2.22 11.10
N ILE A 95 -5.67 -1.26 11.34
CA ILE A 95 -5.76 -0.30 12.44
C ILE A 95 -5.68 1.10 11.81
N ASP A 96 -6.64 1.97 12.13
CA ASP A 96 -6.66 3.36 11.68
C ASP A 96 -7.15 4.27 12.84
N LEU A 97 -7.00 5.58 12.70
CA LEU A 97 -7.52 6.54 13.67
C LEU A 97 -9.06 6.49 13.72
N SER A 98 -9.63 6.33 14.91
CA SER A 98 -11.05 6.62 15.13
C SER A 98 -11.22 8.12 15.36
N LEU A 99 -11.83 8.81 14.39
CA LEU A 99 -12.08 10.24 14.51
C LEU A 99 -13.12 10.52 15.61
N PRO A 100 -12.86 11.46 16.55
CA PRO A 100 -13.85 11.80 17.57
C PRO A 100 -15.11 12.42 16.96
N LYS A 101 -16.21 12.41 17.72
CA LYS A 101 -17.47 13.00 17.26
C LYS A 101 -17.29 14.49 17.00
N LYS A 102 -17.89 14.99 15.92
CA LYS A 102 -17.80 16.40 15.50
C LYS A 102 -18.15 17.37 16.63
N VAL A 103 -19.18 17.07 17.43
CA VAL A 103 -19.61 17.92 18.56
C VAL A 103 -18.50 18.09 19.61
N ASP A 104 -17.82 17.01 19.98
CA ASP A 104 -16.74 17.03 20.98
C ASP A 104 -15.52 17.78 20.44
N VAL A 105 -15.21 17.59 19.14
CA VAL A 105 -14.12 18.30 18.48
C VAL A 105 -14.41 19.80 18.43
N LEU A 106 -15.62 20.22 18.05
CA LEU A 106 -15.99 21.64 18.02
C LEU A 106 -15.93 22.28 19.40
N ALA A 107 -16.37 21.57 20.44
CA ALA A 107 -16.28 22.04 21.82
C ALA A 107 -14.80 22.21 22.26
N TYR A 108 -13.93 21.28 21.88
CA TYR A 108 -12.48 21.40 22.13
C TYR A 108 -11.83 22.55 21.35
N LEU A 109 -12.15 22.70 20.06
CA LEU A 109 -11.61 23.77 19.23
C LEU A 109 -12.08 25.16 19.68
N SER A 110 -13.27 25.26 20.26
CA SER A 110 -13.80 26.49 20.87
C SER A 110 -13.35 26.71 22.32
N GLU A 111 -12.48 25.83 22.86
CA GLU A 111 -11.97 25.91 24.25
C GLU A 111 -13.07 25.78 25.32
N THR A 112 -14.24 25.26 24.95
CA THR A 112 -15.37 25.04 25.87
C THR A 112 -15.34 23.65 26.51
N SER A 113 -14.49 22.74 26.04
CA SER A 113 -14.33 21.39 26.60
C SER A 113 -12.91 20.84 26.46
N PRO A 114 -12.52 19.84 27.28
CA PRO A 114 -11.22 19.18 27.17
C PRO A 114 -11.02 18.47 25.82
N LYS A 115 -9.76 18.13 25.52
CA LYS A 115 -9.41 17.33 24.34
C LYS A 115 -10.19 15.99 24.33
N PRO A 116 -10.87 15.63 23.24
CA PRO A 116 -11.57 14.35 23.14
C PRO A 116 -10.61 13.17 23.31
N VAL A 117 -11.15 12.06 23.81
CA VAL A 117 -10.39 10.81 23.93
C VAL A 117 -9.92 10.38 22.55
N ARG A 118 -8.64 10.00 22.47
CA ARG A 118 -8.03 9.49 21.24
C ARG A 118 -8.19 7.98 21.20
N GLU A 119 -8.82 7.48 20.15
CA GLU A 119 -9.12 6.06 19.96
C GLU A 119 -8.65 5.59 18.58
N ALA A 120 -8.46 4.29 18.43
CA ALA A 120 -8.22 3.64 17.14
C ALA A 120 -9.41 2.77 16.75
N THR A 121 -9.66 2.68 15.46
CA THR A 121 -10.52 1.66 14.87
C THR A 121 -9.64 0.48 14.45
N ALA A 122 -10.05 -0.73 14.78
CA ALA A 122 -9.40 -1.96 14.35
C ALA A 122 -10.40 -2.91 13.67
N VAL A 123 -10.07 -3.39 12.47
CA VAL A 123 -10.90 -4.35 11.72
C VAL A 123 -10.26 -5.72 11.81
N VAL A 124 -11.03 -6.70 12.26
CA VAL A 124 -10.62 -8.10 12.37
C VAL A 124 -11.49 -8.98 11.49
N PHE A 125 -10.84 -9.75 10.63
CA PHE A 125 -11.49 -10.84 9.90
C PHE A 125 -11.48 -12.06 10.81
N HIS A 126 -12.64 -12.52 11.28
CA HIS A 126 -12.76 -13.75 12.07
C HIS A 126 -13.06 -14.92 11.14
N GLY A 127 -12.05 -15.34 10.37
CA GLY A 127 -12.17 -16.41 9.38
C GLY A 127 -12.72 -17.71 9.97
N SER A 128 -12.25 -18.07 11.16
CA SER A 128 -12.68 -19.28 11.88
C SER A 128 -14.15 -19.26 12.32
N LYS A 129 -14.80 -18.10 12.28
CA LYS A 129 -16.19 -17.88 12.70
C LYS A 129 -17.10 -17.38 11.59
N GLY A 130 -16.56 -17.01 10.43
CA GLY A 130 -17.35 -16.58 9.28
C GLY A 130 -17.90 -15.16 9.35
N TYR A 131 -17.31 -14.27 10.17
CA TYR A 131 -17.73 -12.86 10.24
C TYR A 131 -16.56 -11.87 10.30
N ILE A 132 -16.86 -10.60 10.08
CA ILE A 132 -15.95 -9.47 10.26
C ILE A 132 -16.42 -8.66 11.45
N LYS A 133 -15.48 -8.14 12.25
CA LYS A 133 -15.78 -7.20 13.33
C LYS A 133 -14.95 -5.95 13.21
N GLU A 134 -15.57 -4.82 13.54
CA GLU A 134 -14.91 -3.56 13.78
C GLU A 134 -14.91 -3.25 15.28
N TYR A 135 -13.75 -2.91 15.79
CA TYR A 135 -13.53 -2.58 17.19
C TYR A 135 -13.04 -1.15 17.35
N VAL A 136 -13.44 -0.52 18.45
CA VAL A 136 -12.80 0.69 18.96
C VAL A 136 -11.85 0.29 20.09
N VAL A 137 -10.60 0.74 20.01
CA VAL A 137 -9.54 0.47 20.97
C VAL A 137 -9.01 1.78 21.53
N GLY A 138 -8.97 1.90 22.86
CA GLY A 138 -8.53 3.14 23.50
C GLY A 138 -8.45 3.03 25.03
N PRO A 139 -8.14 4.14 25.71
CA PRO A 139 -7.66 5.41 25.14
C PRO A 139 -6.18 5.30 24.71
N LEU A 140 -5.74 6.07 23.71
CA LEU A 140 -4.32 6.14 23.33
C LEU A 140 -3.56 7.20 24.13
N PRO A 141 -2.27 6.98 24.44
CA PRO A 141 -1.38 5.88 24.01
C PRO A 141 -1.46 4.58 24.84
N ASN A 142 -2.20 4.54 25.95
CA ASN A 142 -2.25 3.38 26.85
C ASN A 142 -3.63 2.72 26.80
N PRO A 143 -3.92 1.87 25.79
CA PRO A 143 -5.25 1.30 25.64
C PRO A 143 -5.62 0.42 26.82
N THR A 144 -6.85 0.55 27.31
CA THR A 144 -7.41 -0.19 28.45
C THR A 144 -8.73 -0.88 28.12
N TYR A 145 -9.34 -0.57 26.98
CA TYR A 145 -10.54 -1.24 26.49
C TYR A 145 -10.48 -1.56 24.99
N ILE A 146 -11.27 -2.57 24.64
CA ILE A 146 -11.69 -2.90 23.28
C ILE A 146 -13.22 -3.02 23.28
N ARG A 147 -13.90 -2.36 22.34
CA ARG A 147 -15.36 -2.41 22.20
C ARG A 147 -15.72 -2.84 20.78
N ASP A 148 -16.55 -3.88 20.64
CA ASP A 148 -17.15 -4.24 19.37
C ASP A 148 -18.24 -3.22 19.02
N VAL A 149 -18.07 -2.52 17.91
CA VAL A 149 -19.01 -1.49 17.43
C VAL A 149 -19.73 -1.91 16.16
N THR A 150 -19.57 -3.17 15.72
CA THR A 150 -20.06 -3.65 14.43
C THR A 150 -21.58 -3.48 14.31
N LEU A 151 -22.33 -3.95 15.30
CA LEU A 151 -23.80 -3.88 15.27
C LEU A 151 -24.31 -2.43 15.42
N GLU A 152 -23.69 -1.65 16.31
CA GLU A 152 -24.02 -0.23 16.49
C GLU A 152 -23.84 0.56 15.19
N LYS A 153 -22.73 0.31 14.48
CA LYS A 153 -22.34 1.05 13.28
C LYS A 153 -23.08 0.62 12.03
N TYR A 154 -23.30 -0.68 11.84
CA TYR A 154 -23.81 -1.24 10.59
C TYR A 154 -25.25 -1.77 10.69
N GLY A 155 -25.79 -1.95 11.90
CA GLY A 155 -27.11 -2.56 12.11
C GLY A 155 -27.20 -4.05 11.76
N ILE A 156 -26.09 -4.66 11.32
CA ILE A 156 -25.98 -6.06 10.92
C ILE A 156 -24.65 -6.67 11.36
N THR A 157 -24.59 -7.99 11.42
CA THR A 157 -23.33 -8.72 11.44
C THR A 157 -22.73 -8.74 10.04
N LEU A 158 -21.43 -8.45 9.91
CA LEU A 158 -20.75 -8.45 8.62
C LEU A 158 -20.29 -9.87 8.25
N PRO A 159 -20.74 -10.46 7.12
CA PRO A 159 -20.31 -11.79 6.71
C PRO A 159 -18.85 -11.78 6.22
N ILE A 160 -18.12 -12.87 6.44
CA ILE A 160 -16.69 -12.96 6.06
C ILE A 160 -16.43 -12.76 4.57
N ASN A 161 -17.41 -13.03 3.70
CA ASN A 161 -17.24 -12.89 2.25
C ASN A 161 -17.22 -11.43 1.78
N ALA A 162 -17.66 -10.48 2.61
CA ALA A 162 -17.57 -9.05 2.33
C ALA A 162 -16.15 -8.48 2.49
N ARG A 163 -15.19 -9.27 3.00
CA ARG A 163 -13.80 -8.83 3.21
C ARG A 163 -13.05 -8.58 1.90
N THR A 164 -12.02 -7.76 1.97
CA THR A 164 -11.02 -7.63 0.89
C THR A 164 -10.21 -8.93 0.75
N VAL A 165 -9.69 -9.22 -0.44
CA VAL A 165 -8.76 -10.35 -0.62
C VAL A 165 -7.44 -9.99 0.03
N THR A 166 -6.91 -10.89 0.87
CA THR A 166 -5.65 -10.68 1.60
C THR A 166 -4.48 -11.32 0.86
N ILE A 167 -3.25 -10.98 1.26
CA ILE A 167 -2.02 -11.60 0.73
C ILE A 167 -2.05 -13.12 0.94
N GLY A 168 -2.45 -13.60 2.13
CA GLY A 168 -2.61 -15.02 2.40
C GLY A 168 -3.63 -15.71 1.49
N GLU A 169 -4.72 -15.03 1.14
CA GLU A 169 -5.72 -15.53 0.20
C GLU A 169 -5.19 -15.58 -1.24
N TYR A 170 -4.49 -14.55 -1.72
CA TYR A 170 -3.83 -14.60 -3.03
C TYR A 170 -2.81 -15.73 -3.12
N ASN A 171 -2.03 -15.97 -2.06
CA ASN A 171 -1.06 -17.07 -2.03
C ASN A 171 -1.73 -18.43 -2.24
N LEU A 172 -2.90 -18.65 -1.64
CA LEU A 172 -3.68 -19.86 -1.85
C LEU A 172 -4.30 -19.90 -3.25
N LEU A 173 -4.79 -18.76 -3.75
CA LEU A 173 -5.47 -18.67 -5.04
C LEU A 173 -4.51 -18.97 -6.19
N PHE A 174 -3.27 -18.48 -6.12
CA PHE A 174 -2.25 -18.77 -7.12
C PHE A 174 -1.75 -20.22 -7.05
N LYS A 175 -1.62 -20.80 -5.84
CA LYS A 175 -1.36 -22.24 -5.70
C LYS A 175 -2.48 -23.09 -6.29
N PHE A 176 -3.73 -22.70 -6.06
CA PHE A 176 -4.91 -23.36 -6.63
C PHE A 176 -4.90 -23.31 -8.17
N LEU A 177 -4.62 -22.15 -8.77
CA LEU A 177 -4.51 -22.01 -10.23
C LEU A 177 -3.36 -22.86 -10.81
N ASP A 178 -2.19 -22.85 -10.16
CA ASP A 178 -1.05 -23.67 -10.56
C ASP A 178 -1.44 -25.17 -10.58
N ALA A 179 -2.05 -25.65 -9.50
CA ALA A 179 -2.43 -27.05 -9.32
C ALA A 179 -3.59 -27.46 -10.24
N GLU A 180 -4.68 -26.70 -10.25
CA GLU A 180 -5.95 -27.13 -10.87
C GLU A 180 -6.09 -26.71 -12.33
N VAL A 181 -5.35 -25.70 -12.80
CA VAL A 181 -5.48 -25.15 -14.15
C VAL A 181 -4.19 -25.32 -14.94
N PHE A 182 -3.11 -24.66 -14.53
CA PHE A 182 -1.90 -24.55 -15.35
C PHE A 182 -1.18 -25.90 -15.49
N SER A 183 -1.14 -26.71 -14.43
CA SER A 183 -0.53 -28.05 -14.49
C SER A 183 -1.20 -28.98 -15.51
N LYS A 184 -2.51 -28.81 -15.74
CA LYS A 184 -3.33 -29.61 -16.65
C LYS A 184 -3.31 -29.06 -18.09
N LEU A 185 -3.04 -27.77 -18.26
CA LEU A 185 -3.03 -27.07 -19.54
C LEU A 185 -1.61 -26.78 -20.09
N LYS A 186 -0.55 -27.44 -19.60
CA LYS A 186 0.86 -27.18 -19.98
C LYS A 186 1.10 -26.95 -21.48
N LYS A 187 0.50 -27.79 -22.34
CA LYS A 187 0.64 -27.66 -23.80
C LYS A 187 0.01 -26.36 -24.32
N LEU A 188 -1.20 -26.02 -23.88
CA LEU A 188 -1.86 -24.76 -24.21
C LEU A 188 -1.03 -23.58 -23.71
N MET A 189 -0.58 -23.63 -22.46
CA MET A 189 0.23 -22.57 -21.85
C MET A 189 1.52 -22.30 -22.66
N LYS A 190 2.22 -23.37 -23.08
CA LYS A 190 3.43 -23.22 -23.88
C LYS A 190 3.16 -22.73 -25.31
N GLU A 191 2.25 -23.38 -26.03
CA GLU A 191 1.98 -23.05 -27.43
C GLU A 191 1.32 -21.67 -27.62
N SER A 192 0.39 -21.30 -26.72
CA SER A 192 -0.39 -20.07 -26.87
C SER A 192 0.28 -18.84 -26.27
N PHE A 193 1.06 -19.03 -25.19
CA PHE A 193 1.53 -17.93 -24.36
C PHE A 193 3.04 -17.95 -24.09
N ASP A 194 3.78 -18.95 -24.61
CA ASP A 194 5.22 -19.15 -24.34
C ASP A 194 5.55 -19.25 -22.84
N VAL A 195 4.62 -19.82 -22.05
CA VAL A 195 4.81 -20.09 -20.62
C VAL A 195 5.58 -21.39 -20.44
N ASP A 196 6.58 -21.36 -19.56
CA ASP A 196 7.39 -22.50 -19.15
C ASP A 196 7.86 -22.33 -17.69
N GLU A 197 8.85 -23.10 -17.25
CA GLU A 197 9.38 -23.05 -15.89
C GLU A 197 9.98 -21.68 -15.51
N ASN A 198 10.43 -20.89 -16.50
CA ASN A 198 11.06 -19.59 -16.29
C ASN A 198 10.17 -18.41 -16.72
N LYS A 199 9.10 -18.67 -17.46
CA LYS A 199 8.18 -17.65 -17.98
C LYS A 199 6.76 -17.89 -17.49
N LYS A 200 6.20 -16.92 -16.77
CA LYS A 200 4.82 -16.95 -16.26
C LYS A 200 3.98 -15.82 -16.83
N LEU A 201 2.68 -15.90 -16.61
CA LEU A 201 1.74 -14.81 -16.86
C LEU A 201 1.44 -14.07 -15.56
N ASN A 202 1.16 -12.77 -15.69
CA ASN A 202 0.71 -11.96 -14.57
C ASN A 202 -0.80 -12.06 -14.41
N PRO A 203 -1.30 -12.50 -13.24
CA PRO A 203 -2.72 -12.53 -12.96
C PRO A 203 -3.23 -11.10 -12.71
N PHE A 204 -4.44 -10.83 -13.17
CA PHE A 204 -5.18 -9.60 -12.87
C PHE A 204 -6.62 -9.98 -12.52
N GLU A 205 -6.97 -9.81 -11.26
CA GLU A 205 -8.32 -10.10 -10.78
C GLU A 205 -9.32 -9.01 -11.16
N GLN A 206 -10.54 -9.44 -11.49
CA GLN A 206 -11.65 -8.56 -11.80
C GLN A 206 -12.57 -8.36 -10.59
N MET A 207 -13.35 -7.28 -10.65
CA MET A 207 -14.32 -6.89 -9.63
C MET A 207 -15.64 -6.42 -10.29
N PRO A 208 -16.80 -6.55 -9.63
CA PRO A 208 -17.02 -7.21 -8.34
C PRO A 208 -16.85 -8.75 -8.41
N ARG A 209 -16.67 -9.39 -7.26
CA ARG A 209 -16.36 -10.82 -7.13
C ARG A 209 -17.63 -11.67 -7.08
N GLY A 210 -18.47 -11.56 -8.11
CA GLY A 210 -19.75 -12.25 -8.20
C GLY A 210 -20.88 -11.33 -8.63
N LEU A 211 -22.09 -11.88 -8.64
CA LEU A 211 -23.28 -11.20 -9.18
C LEU A 211 -24.30 -10.85 -8.08
N ARG A 212 -24.17 -11.44 -6.89
CA ARG A 212 -25.10 -11.27 -5.76
C ARG A 212 -24.32 -11.08 -4.45
N SER A 213 -25.01 -10.52 -3.45
CA SER A 213 -24.45 -10.41 -2.10
C SER A 213 -24.07 -11.80 -1.56
N GLY A 214 -22.88 -11.90 -0.96
CA GLY A 214 -22.34 -13.16 -0.44
C GLY A 214 -21.48 -13.94 -1.45
N ASP A 215 -21.59 -13.63 -2.75
CA ASP A 215 -20.70 -14.22 -3.75
C ASP A 215 -19.25 -13.79 -3.49
N ARG A 216 -18.35 -14.73 -3.78
CA ARG A 216 -16.91 -14.50 -3.80
C ARG A 216 -16.30 -15.34 -4.91
N LYS A 217 -16.66 -14.97 -6.13
CA LYS A 217 -16.27 -15.60 -7.39
C LYS A 217 -15.50 -14.60 -8.23
N THR A 218 -14.22 -14.86 -8.50
CA THR A 218 -13.34 -13.89 -9.18
C THR A 218 -12.95 -14.39 -10.56
N TRP A 219 -13.24 -13.59 -11.58
CA TRP A 219 -12.58 -13.71 -12.88
C TRP A 219 -11.14 -13.21 -12.75
N ILE A 220 -10.19 -14.04 -13.18
CA ILE A 220 -8.77 -13.73 -13.20
C ILE A 220 -8.34 -13.75 -14.66
N SER A 221 -8.02 -12.58 -15.20
CA SER A 221 -7.44 -12.42 -16.53
C SER A 221 -5.93 -12.56 -16.46
N PHE A 222 -5.30 -13.04 -17.53
CA PHE A 222 -3.86 -13.21 -17.58
C PHE A 222 -3.21 -12.27 -18.61
N PHE A 223 -2.09 -11.70 -18.21
CA PHE A 223 -1.32 -10.75 -18.99
C PHE A 223 0.13 -11.23 -19.14
N ARG A 224 0.81 -10.77 -20.18
CA ARG A 224 2.23 -11.07 -20.36
C ARG A 224 3.06 -10.38 -19.28
N ASP A 225 4.14 -11.04 -18.86
CA ASP A 225 5.09 -10.47 -17.90
C ASP A 225 6.07 -9.52 -18.60
N VAL A 226 5.58 -8.31 -18.90
CA VAL A 226 6.32 -7.22 -19.52
C VAL A 226 5.96 -5.89 -18.84
N SER A 227 6.73 -4.84 -19.12
CA SER A 227 6.37 -3.48 -18.70
C SER A 227 4.98 -3.12 -19.24
N GLY A 228 4.25 -2.25 -18.52
CA GLY A 228 2.89 -1.88 -18.93
C GLY A 228 1.93 -3.06 -19.13
N MET A 229 2.07 -4.15 -18.34
CA MET A 229 1.36 -5.43 -18.55
C MET A 229 -0.12 -5.32 -18.93
N TYR A 230 -0.84 -4.31 -18.43
CA TYR A 230 -2.27 -4.06 -18.65
C TYR A 230 -2.70 -3.92 -20.11
N ILE A 231 -1.78 -3.62 -21.04
CA ILE A 231 -2.07 -3.58 -22.49
C ILE A 231 -1.66 -4.85 -23.22
N HIS A 232 -1.27 -5.90 -22.49
CA HIS A 232 -0.85 -7.20 -23.03
C HIS A 232 -1.70 -8.38 -22.52
N PRO A 233 -3.05 -8.32 -22.61
CA PRO A 233 -3.89 -9.46 -22.25
C PRO A 233 -3.61 -10.64 -23.19
N VAL A 234 -3.65 -11.87 -22.65
CA VAL A 234 -3.41 -13.06 -23.48
C VAL A 234 -4.68 -13.72 -24.01
N GLY A 235 -5.87 -13.23 -23.65
CA GLY A 235 -7.14 -13.84 -24.07
C GLY A 235 -7.45 -15.16 -23.37
N PHE A 236 -6.94 -15.32 -22.15
CA PHE A 236 -7.24 -16.43 -21.26
C PHE A 236 -7.67 -15.89 -19.89
N GLU A 237 -8.78 -16.41 -19.38
CA GLU A 237 -9.32 -16.03 -18.07
C GLU A 237 -9.90 -17.26 -17.35
N VAL A 238 -9.87 -17.23 -16.02
CA VAL A 238 -10.43 -18.29 -15.17
C VAL A 238 -11.35 -17.67 -14.12
N LEU A 239 -12.57 -18.18 -14.02
CA LEU A 239 -13.48 -17.86 -12.93
C LEU A 239 -13.28 -18.87 -11.80
N VAL A 240 -12.84 -18.37 -10.64
CA VAL A 240 -12.65 -19.19 -9.44
C VAL A 240 -13.70 -18.84 -8.39
N ASP A 241 -14.41 -19.84 -7.87
CA ASP A 241 -15.18 -19.72 -6.64
C ASP A 241 -14.25 -19.97 -5.44
N HIS A 242 -13.96 -18.90 -4.70
CA HIS A 242 -13.13 -18.93 -3.49
C HIS A 242 -13.90 -18.44 -2.26
N GLY A 243 -15.23 -18.65 -2.26
CA GLY A 243 -16.11 -18.20 -1.18
C GLY A 243 -16.00 -18.99 0.12
N SER A 244 -15.50 -20.22 0.09
CA SER A 244 -15.19 -20.96 1.30
C SER A 244 -13.94 -20.39 1.97
N VAL A 245 -13.96 -20.27 3.31
CA VAL A 245 -12.74 -19.98 4.08
C VAL A 245 -11.75 -21.16 4.09
N ASP A 246 -12.22 -22.36 3.76
CA ASP A 246 -11.39 -23.53 3.48
C ASP A 246 -11.08 -23.59 1.98
N ALA A 247 -9.81 -23.40 1.63
CA ALA A 247 -9.32 -23.42 0.25
C ALA A 247 -9.42 -24.78 -0.44
N SER A 248 -9.59 -25.88 0.31
CA SER A 248 -9.82 -27.21 -0.28
C SER A 248 -11.16 -27.30 -1.01
N GLN A 249 -12.11 -26.41 -0.69
CA GLN A 249 -13.46 -26.36 -1.28
C GLN A 249 -13.54 -25.41 -2.48
N TRP A 250 -12.43 -24.78 -2.87
CA TRP A 250 -12.41 -23.88 -4.01
C TRP A 250 -12.51 -24.66 -5.32
N LYS A 251 -13.08 -24.01 -6.34
CA LYS A 251 -13.32 -24.65 -7.64
C LYS A 251 -13.22 -23.66 -8.79
N VAL A 252 -12.84 -24.19 -9.94
CA VAL A 252 -12.96 -23.50 -11.23
C VAL A 252 -14.41 -23.62 -11.68
N GLU A 253 -15.09 -22.49 -11.85
CA GLU A 253 -16.48 -22.46 -12.32
C GLU A 253 -16.56 -22.34 -13.85
N MET A 254 -15.58 -21.66 -14.46
CA MET A 254 -15.56 -21.39 -15.89
C MET A 254 -14.18 -20.96 -16.36
N LEU A 255 -13.88 -21.20 -17.63
CA LEU A 255 -12.72 -20.66 -18.32
C LEU A 255 -13.16 -19.90 -19.57
N LEU A 256 -12.42 -18.86 -19.91
CA LEU A 256 -12.49 -18.18 -21.19
C LEU A 256 -11.16 -18.39 -21.92
N TYR A 257 -11.19 -18.88 -23.15
CA TYR A 257 -10.02 -18.93 -24.03
C TYR A 257 -10.39 -18.42 -25.42
N ASN A 258 -9.72 -17.37 -25.88
CA ASN A 258 -9.90 -16.76 -27.19
C ASN A 258 -11.37 -16.45 -27.55
N GLY A 259 -12.11 -15.91 -26.58
CA GLY A 259 -13.52 -15.55 -26.73
C GLY A 259 -14.52 -16.70 -26.63
N GLN A 260 -14.07 -17.92 -26.26
CA GLN A 260 -14.93 -19.09 -26.07
C GLN A 260 -14.94 -19.51 -24.60
N TYR A 261 -16.12 -19.88 -24.09
CA TYR A 261 -16.30 -20.38 -22.74
C TYR A 261 -16.16 -21.90 -22.67
N PHE A 262 -15.62 -22.38 -21.55
CA PHE A 262 -15.48 -23.80 -21.22
C PHE A 262 -15.90 -24.00 -19.76
N ASN A 263 -16.64 -25.08 -19.50
CA ASN A 263 -17.15 -25.37 -18.16
C ASN A 263 -16.09 -26.04 -17.28
N THR A 264 -15.12 -26.74 -17.88
CA THR A 264 -14.05 -27.41 -17.14
C THR A 264 -12.69 -27.26 -17.83
N VAL A 265 -11.63 -27.43 -17.03
CA VAL A 265 -10.24 -27.42 -17.51
C VAL A 265 -10.02 -28.56 -18.49
N GLU A 266 -10.62 -29.73 -18.23
CA GLU A 266 -10.53 -30.93 -19.05
C GLU A 266 -11.22 -30.74 -20.41
N GLU A 267 -12.37 -30.06 -20.46
CA GLU A 267 -13.06 -29.73 -21.71
C GLU A 267 -12.17 -28.86 -22.60
N LEU A 268 -11.61 -27.78 -22.05
CA LEU A 268 -10.69 -26.92 -22.79
C LEU A 268 -9.48 -27.71 -23.27
N LYS A 269 -8.88 -28.54 -22.42
CA LYS A 269 -7.74 -29.38 -22.78
C LYS A 269 -8.05 -30.30 -23.97
N GLN A 270 -9.14 -31.05 -23.89
CA GLN A 270 -9.55 -32.00 -24.93
C GLN A 270 -9.80 -31.28 -26.26
N LYS A 271 -10.56 -30.17 -26.23
CA LYS A 271 -10.87 -29.40 -27.44
C LYS A 271 -9.62 -28.75 -28.04
N TYR A 272 -8.68 -28.30 -27.21
CA TYR A 272 -7.38 -27.77 -27.63
C TYR A 272 -6.52 -28.83 -28.31
N ASP A 273 -6.45 -30.04 -27.74
CA ASP A 273 -5.70 -31.16 -28.29
C ASP A 273 -6.30 -31.69 -29.60
N ALA A 274 -7.63 -31.68 -29.72
CA ALA A 274 -8.35 -32.05 -30.94
C ALA A 274 -8.33 -30.96 -32.03
N MET A 275 -7.65 -29.83 -31.81
CA MET A 275 -7.61 -28.68 -32.74
C MET A 275 -9.00 -28.10 -33.06
N SER A 276 -9.96 -28.27 -32.16
CA SER A 276 -11.35 -27.80 -32.30
C SER A 276 -11.59 -26.39 -31.76
N VAL A 277 -10.53 -25.72 -31.30
CA VAL A 277 -10.54 -24.32 -30.84
C VAL A 277 -9.54 -23.51 -31.64
N LYS A 278 -9.86 -22.25 -31.90
CA LYS A 278 -8.93 -21.32 -32.55
C LYS A 278 -7.79 -21.01 -31.59
N LYS A 279 -6.61 -21.58 -31.84
CA LYS A 279 -5.42 -21.35 -31.02
C LYS A 279 -4.92 -19.90 -31.16
N ILE A 280 -4.53 -19.31 -30.04
CA ILE A 280 -3.78 -18.06 -30.01
C ILE A 280 -2.34 -18.39 -30.35
N ALA A 281 -1.76 -17.71 -31.33
CA ALA A 281 -0.35 -17.85 -31.66
C ALA A 281 0.46 -16.83 -30.88
N TYR A 282 1.37 -17.29 -30.02
CA TYR A 282 2.28 -16.37 -29.33
C TYR A 282 3.15 -15.61 -30.33
N LYS A 283 3.22 -14.28 -30.14
CA LYS A 283 4.12 -13.39 -30.88
C LYS A 283 4.78 -12.46 -29.89
N LYS A 284 6.11 -12.35 -29.94
CA LYS A 284 6.85 -11.40 -29.10
C LYS A 284 6.35 -9.98 -29.35
N SER A 285 6.07 -9.23 -28.28
CA SER A 285 5.62 -7.83 -28.39
C SER A 285 6.81 -6.90 -28.56
N PRO A 286 6.73 -5.87 -29.43
CA PRO A 286 7.62 -4.72 -29.36
C PRO A 286 7.39 -3.92 -28.07
N ASP A 287 8.39 -3.14 -27.67
CA ASP A 287 8.39 -2.27 -26.47
C ASP A 287 7.65 -0.95 -26.74
N TYR A 288 6.34 -1.04 -27.00
CA TYR A 288 5.46 0.14 -27.16
C TYR A 288 4.82 0.59 -25.85
N ASP A 289 4.94 -0.23 -24.81
CA ASP A 289 4.36 -0.11 -23.47
C ASP A 289 5.24 0.71 -22.51
N SER A 290 6.53 0.82 -22.80
CA SER A 290 7.45 1.63 -21.99
C SER A 290 7.22 3.13 -22.16
N LEU A 291 7.08 3.82 -21.02
CA LEU A 291 7.08 5.28 -20.94
C LEU A 291 8.50 5.89 -20.93
N LYS A 292 9.54 5.05 -21.07
CA LYS A 292 10.91 5.57 -21.13
C LYS A 292 11.09 6.43 -22.38
N PRO A 293 11.76 7.59 -22.27
CA PRO A 293 12.04 8.41 -23.44
C PRO A 293 12.78 7.61 -24.51
N LYS A 294 12.26 7.59 -25.73
CA LYS A 294 12.91 6.97 -26.89
C LYS A 294 14.12 7.79 -27.39
N ASN A 295 14.14 9.08 -27.06
CA ASN A 295 15.19 10.01 -27.40
C ASN A 295 15.82 10.59 -26.13
N LYS A 296 17.12 10.89 -26.19
CA LYS A 296 17.83 11.53 -25.09
C LYS A 296 17.30 12.96 -24.86
N PRO A 297 16.96 13.35 -23.61
CA PRO A 297 16.63 14.73 -23.31
C PRO A 297 17.82 15.65 -23.64
N LEU A 298 17.55 16.75 -24.35
CA LEU A 298 18.59 17.69 -24.78
C LEU A 298 18.94 18.72 -23.70
N GLN A 299 18.03 18.99 -22.77
CA GLN A 299 18.18 19.97 -21.70
C GLN A 299 17.34 19.58 -20.49
N ILE A 300 17.67 20.17 -19.34
CA ILE A 300 16.86 20.08 -18.13
C ILE A 300 15.63 20.98 -18.32
N GLY A 301 14.44 20.50 -17.95
CA GLY A 301 13.22 21.30 -18.00
C GLY A 301 13.22 22.43 -16.96
N PRO A 302 12.27 23.39 -17.05
CA PRO A 302 12.14 24.46 -16.07
C PRO A 302 12.03 23.93 -14.64
N GLN A 303 12.76 24.54 -13.70
CA GLN A 303 12.76 24.17 -12.29
C GLN A 303 12.03 25.22 -11.45
N LEU A 304 11.13 24.76 -10.58
CA LEU A 304 10.46 25.61 -9.60
C LEU A 304 11.29 25.66 -8.32
N PHE A 305 11.58 26.86 -7.85
CA PHE A 305 12.27 27.08 -6.57
C PHE A 305 11.62 28.26 -5.82
N TYR A 306 11.87 28.33 -4.52
CA TYR A 306 11.38 29.42 -3.67
C TYR A 306 12.49 30.47 -3.48
N ALA A 307 12.52 31.50 -4.32
CA ALA A 307 13.54 32.56 -4.26
C ALA A 307 13.59 33.27 -2.88
N GLU A 308 12.44 33.44 -2.24
CA GLU A 308 12.27 34.12 -0.95
C GLU A 308 11.89 33.14 0.18
N GLY A 309 12.19 31.85 -0.01
CA GLY A 309 11.81 30.79 0.91
C GLY A 309 10.32 30.43 0.87
N LYS A 310 9.94 29.46 1.71
CA LYS A 310 8.58 28.91 1.72
C LYS A 310 7.57 29.95 2.26
N ARG A 311 6.50 30.19 1.50
CA ARG A 311 5.36 31.05 1.90
C ARG A 311 4.32 30.34 2.77
N TYR A 312 4.57 29.10 3.14
CA TYR A 312 3.73 28.27 3.99
C TYR A 312 4.57 27.65 5.12
N SER A 313 3.88 27.16 6.15
CA SER A 313 4.49 26.41 7.25
C SER A 313 3.69 25.15 7.53
N VAL A 314 4.40 24.06 7.79
CA VAL A 314 3.79 22.79 8.21
C VAL A 314 4.39 22.40 9.55
N SER A 315 3.54 22.09 10.52
CA SER A 315 3.94 21.54 11.81
C SER A 315 3.03 20.38 12.14
N ASN A 316 3.60 19.17 12.23
CA ASN A 316 2.84 17.93 12.28
C ASN A 316 1.83 17.87 11.13
N ASN A 317 0.54 17.83 11.45
CA ASN A 317 -0.55 17.79 10.49
C ASN A 317 -1.21 19.16 10.24
N HIS A 318 -0.65 20.26 10.74
CA HIS A 318 -1.21 21.61 10.60
C HIS A 318 -0.45 22.42 9.56
N VAL A 319 -1.19 22.99 8.61
CA VAL A 319 -0.66 23.83 7.53
C VAL A 319 -1.14 25.26 7.70
N LEU A 320 -0.21 26.21 7.56
CA LEU A 320 -0.46 27.65 7.48
C LEU A 320 -0.01 28.16 6.12
N TYR A 321 -0.88 28.83 5.38
CA TYR A 321 -0.55 29.45 4.11
C TYR A 321 -1.39 30.72 3.90
N LEU A 322 -0.76 31.90 3.98
CA LEU A 322 -1.48 33.18 4.03
C LEU A 322 -2.57 33.12 5.12
N ASP A 323 -3.83 33.26 4.75
CA ASP A 323 -4.98 33.24 5.65
C ASP A 323 -5.57 31.82 5.81
N TRP A 324 -5.03 30.83 5.10
CA TRP A 324 -5.41 29.43 5.27
C TRP A 324 -4.73 28.80 6.49
N SER A 325 -5.52 28.10 7.29
CA SER A 325 -5.09 27.32 8.45
C SER A 325 -5.93 26.05 8.50
N PHE A 326 -5.33 24.88 8.26
CA PHE A 326 -6.07 23.62 8.19
C PHE A 326 -5.24 22.44 8.65
N ALA A 327 -5.91 21.38 9.09
CA ALA A 327 -5.32 20.11 9.44
C ALA A 327 -5.47 19.12 8.27
N PHE A 328 -4.54 18.17 8.14
CA PHE A 328 -4.66 17.07 7.18
C PHE A 328 -4.43 15.71 7.82
N GLY A 329 -4.77 14.66 7.08
CA GLY A 329 -4.41 13.28 7.37
C GLY A 329 -4.67 12.38 6.16
N LEU A 330 -4.39 11.10 6.33
CA LEU A 330 -4.50 10.08 5.30
C LEU A 330 -5.07 8.81 5.94
N SER A 331 -6.34 8.52 5.69
CA SER A 331 -6.90 7.22 6.07
C SER A 331 -6.38 6.15 5.11
N SER A 332 -6.04 4.98 5.66
CA SER A 332 -5.63 3.83 4.84
C SER A 332 -6.77 3.29 3.96
N LEU A 333 -8.02 3.68 4.24
CA LEU A 333 -9.20 3.25 3.47
C LEU A 333 -9.72 4.35 2.53
N THR A 334 -9.88 5.58 3.02
CA THR A 334 -10.56 6.64 2.27
C THR A 334 -9.61 7.67 1.66
N GLY A 335 -8.30 7.54 1.89
CA GLY A 335 -7.30 8.45 1.36
C GLY A 335 -7.24 9.79 2.10
N MET A 336 -6.87 10.85 1.36
CA MET A 336 -6.53 12.16 1.92
C MET A 336 -7.76 12.83 2.53
N LYS A 337 -7.60 13.38 3.74
CA LYS A 337 -8.60 14.21 4.44
C LYS A 337 -7.99 15.55 4.82
N GLY A 338 -8.76 16.62 4.66
CA GLY A 338 -8.43 17.97 5.11
C GLY A 338 -9.59 18.54 5.91
N VAL A 339 -9.30 19.20 7.03
CA VAL A 339 -10.28 19.82 7.94
C VAL A 339 -9.86 21.22 8.30
#